data_AF-A0A1Q6X5N9-F1
#
_entry.id   AF-A0A1Q6X5N9-F1
#
_cell.length_a   1.000
_cell.length_b   1.000
_cell.length_c   1.000
_cell.angle_alpha   90.00
_cell.angle_beta   90.00
_cell.angle_gamma   90.00
#
_symmetry.space_group_name_H-M   'P 1'
#
loop_
_entity.id
_entity.type
_entity.pdbx_description
1 polymer ?
#
loop_
_entity_poly.entity_id
_entity_poly.type
_entity_poly.pdbx_seq_one_letter_code
_entity_poly.pdbx_strand_id
1 'polypeptide(L)'
;QGGWPLTGFLLSDGKPFFGGTYFPPEDQMGRPGFRRILLAVADSYRNKRAELERAANSLADAVSQAEVFTGARADFDPGVVDAQIKSITQLFDIKNGGFGRAPKFPHSSAIDLILERYQQTKEKHLLAMAETTLEKMTSGGVYDQLAGGFHRYSVDERWLVPHFEKMSYDNSELLKNYLHGYQLTENAFLRETAEGIIGWVNEVLSDQIKGGFYASQDADYSLDDDGDYFTWSLDELRAALLPDEARVMELYYDVEAHGEMHHNPAKNVLWIARDATDIAKQLGLDETTVRLTVAKSKGKLLAARLPRPTPFIDKTMYVSWNAMFVSAYLDAAHVLGGSLDRSCRAFALKTLDRMLKEAWSDSLGFGHRIGGPALEGSLDDQVFSVLALLDAYEATLAPRYFSVAQKTMDLAIARYGDPEGGGFFDRPSDAAPLGGLDVRRKPFQDSPTPGANSVAAIALVRMHAFTGDDRYRAFAQKTLEAFAGIASQYGLFAATYGLAATLFAHHPLQVVITGPVNDPAAQALETAAHRVYRFGKSFLRVTPETPQLHLAGALKETLPHLPAKKALAVVCSGQTCWPPTSDPAQLVSLLENGVAGAATS
;
A
#
# COMPACT_ATOMS: atom_id res chain seq x y z
N GLN A 1 14.76 15.33 -18.50
CA GLN A 1 14.75 13.92 -18.06
C GLN A 1 14.00 13.89 -16.74
N GLY A 2 12.90 13.15 -16.66
CA GLY A 2 12.25 12.86 -15.38
C GLY A 2 12.95 11.68 -14.72
N GLY A 3 12.96 11.65 -13.39
CA GLY A 3 13.60 10.61 -12.59
C GLY A 3 13.80 11.06 -11.14
N TRP A 4 14.11 10.13 -10.26
CA TRP A 4 14.40 10.38 -8.86
C TRP A 4 15.84 9.94 -8.57
N PRO A 5 16.67 10.71 -7.83
CA PRO A 5 16.37 12.01 -7.26
C PRO A 5 16.31 13.12 -8.32
N LEU A 6 15.36 14.04 -8.15
CA LEU A 6 15.22 15.27 -8.94
C LEU A 6 15.89 16.43 -8.21
N THR A 7 16.75 17.17 -8.89
CA THR A 7 17.20 18.49 -8.45
C THR A 7 16.49 19.57 -9.25
N GLY A 8 15.69 20.38 -8.58
CA GLY A 8 15.00 21.54 -9.16
C GLY A 8 15.62 22.86 -8.70
N PHE A 9 15.74 23.82 -9.62
CA PHE A 9 16.15 25.20 -9.34
C PHE A 9 14.96 26.13 -9.58
N LEU A 10 14.63 26.92 -8.55
CA LEU A 10 13.42 27.73 -8.50
C LEU A 10 13.75 29.20 -8.27
N LEU A 11 12.90 30.08 -8.79
CA LEU A 11 12.89 31.49 -8.45
C LEU A 11 12.36 31.70 -7.02
N SER A 12 12.53 32.90 -6.47
CA SER A 12 12.08 33.26 -5.12
C SER A 12 10.56 33.20 -4.93
N ASP A 13 9.79 33.20 -6.03
CA ASP A 13 8.34 32.99 -6.05
C ASP A 13 7.95 31.50 -6.20
N GLY A 14 8.92 30.60 -6.17
CA GLY A 14 8.71 29.15 -6.24
C GLY A 14 8.53 28.60 -7.66
N LYS A 15 8.66 29.40 -8.73
CA LYS A 15 8.56 28.87 -10.10
C LYS A 15 9.84 28.14 -10.51
N PRO A 16 9.79 26.87 -10.94
CA PRO A 16 10.97 26.16 -11.43
C PRO A 16 11.43 26.74 -12.77
N PHE A 17 12.73 26.87 -12.99
CA PHE A 17 13.30 27.31 -14.28
C PHE A 17 14.31 26.33 -14.87
N PHE A 18 14.84 25.41 -14.05
CA PHE A 18 15.76 24.37 -14.48
C PHE A 18 15.66 23.16 -13.57
N GLY A 19 15.92 21.97 -14.09
CA GLY A 19 15.98 20.76 -13.28
C GLY A 19 16.57 19.59 -14.03
N GLY A 20 17.01 18.59 -13.28
CA GLY A 20 17.56 17.35 -13.81
C GLY A 20 17.84 16.33 -12.71
N THR A 21 18.37 15.19 -13.11
CA THR A 21 18.51 14.01 -12.26
C THR A 21 19.91 13.44 -12.38
N TYR A 22 20.44 12.87 -11.30
CA TYR A 22 21.76 12.19 -11.28
C TYR A 22 22.90 13.06 -11.86
N PHE A 23 23.04 14.29 -11.37
CA PHE A 23 24.19 15.12 -11.71
C PHE A 23 25.45 14.55 -11.02
N PRO A 24 26.48 14.12 -11.78
CA PRO A 24 27.71 13.61 -11.17
C PRO A 24 28.43 14.73 -10.40
N PRO A 25 29.29 14.41 -9.40
CA PRO A 25 30.06 15.44 -8.70
C PRO A 25 30.97 16.22 -9.66
N GLU A 26 31.59 15.51 -10.63
CA GLU A 26 32.49 16.06 -11.65
C GLU A 26 31.96 15.80 -13.07
N ASP A 27 32.46 16.55 -14.05
CA ASP A 27 32.13 16.35 -15.47
C ASP A 27 32.57 14.92 -15.89
N GLN A 28 31.61 14.02 -16.17
CA GLN A 28 31.90 12.66 -16.60
C GLN A 28 30.90 12.14 -17.63
N MET A 29 31.35 11.23 -18.50
CA MET A 29 30.49 10.51 -19.48
C MET A 29 29.58 11.45 -20.30
N GLY A 30 30.09 12.63 -20.66
CA GLY A 30 29.33 13.64 -21.42
C GLY A 30 28.25 14.40 -20.62
N ARG A 31 28.19 14.20 -19.30
CA ARG A 31 27.29 14.92 -18.39
C ARG A 31 28.06 16.01 -17.62
N PRO A 32 27.49 17.22 -17.49
CA PRO A 32 28.07 18.26 -16.65
C PRO A 32 27.99 17.85 -15.17
N GLY A 33 29.07 18.08 -14.44
CA GLY A 33 29.15 17.92 -13.01
C GLY A 33 28.28 18.93 -12.27
N PHE A 34 27.84 18.58 -11.08
CA PHE A 34 26.90 19.37 -10.29
C PHE A 34 27.49 20.75 -9.96
N ARG A 35 28.80 20.82 -9.69
CA ARG A 35 29.51 22.09 -9.50
C ARG A 35 29.38 23.03 -10.71
N ARG A 36 29.50 22.48 -11.93
CA ARG A 36 29.37 23.26 -13.17
C ARG A 36 27.94 23.75 -13.37
N ILE A 37 26.95 22.90 -13.07
CA ILE A 37 25.53 23.29 -13.08
C ILE A 37 25.28 24.45 -12.10
N LEU A 38 25.76 24.35 -10.85
CA LEU A 38 25.58 25.41 -9.84
C LEU A 38 26.18 26.75 -10.30
N LEU A 39 27.38 26.74 -10.89
CA LEU A 39 28.01 27.95 -11.41
C LEU A 39 27.21 28.55 -12.58
N ALA A 40 26.71 27.72 -13.50
CA ALA A 40 25.90 28.16 -14.63
C ALA A 40 24.54 28.73 -14.19
N VAL A 41 23.91 28.12 -13.18
CA VAL A 41 22.67 28.63 -12.57
C VAL A 41 22.93 29.97 -11.89
N ALA A 42 24.00 30.10 -11.10
CA ALA A 42 24.34 31.34 -10.41
C ALA A 42 24.70 32.48 -11.39
N ASP A 43 25.39 32.18 -12.50
CA ASP A 43 25.66 33.15 -13.56
C ASP A 43 24.37 33.60 -14.26
N SER A 44 23.52 32.64 -14.68
CA SER A 44 22.23 32.94 -15.32
C SER A 44 21.33 33.78 -14.41
N TYR A 45 21.32 33.50 -13.11
CA TYR A 45 20.55 34.26 -12.12
C TYR A 45 20.99 35.72 -12.01
N ARG A 46 22.30 35.98 -12.03
CA ARG A 46 22.87 37.34 -11.91
C ARG A 46 22.79 38.12 -13.21
N ASN A 47 23.10 37.47 -14.33
CA ASN A 47 23.37 38.15 -15.59
C ASN A 47 22.25 38.01 -16.63
N LYS A 48 21.33 37.05 -16.46
CA LYS A 48 20.26 36.71 -17.44
C LYS A 48 18.88 36.59 -16.79
N ARG A 49 18.60 37.44 -15.80
CA ARG A 49 17.38 37.36 -14.97
C ARG A 49 16.08 37.33 -15.78
N ALA A 50 15.93 38.22 -16.77
CA ALA A 50 14.74 38.29 -17.61
C ALA A 50 14.55 37.06 -18.53
N GLU A 51 15.62 36.35 -18.88
CA GLU A 51 15.52 35.07 -19.61
C GLU A 51 15.04 33.96 -18.68
N LEU A 52 15.57 33.90 -17.45
CA LEU A 52 15.15 32.94 -16.45
C LEU A 52 13.68 33.10 -16.05
N GLU A 53 13.20 34.33 -15.88
CA GLU A 53 11.78 34.57 -15.56
C GLU A 53 10.86 34.12 -16.70
N ARG A 54 11.27 34.33 -17.96
CA ARG A 54 10.54 33.80 -19.12
C ARG A 54 10.55 32.27 -19.15
N ALA A 55 11.70 31.64 -18.89
CA ALA A 55 11.81 30.19 -18.82
C ALA A 55 10.94 29.62 -17.67
N ALA A 56 10.94 30.28 -16.51
CA ALA A 56 10.15 29.88 -15.36
C ALA A 56 8.64 29.97 -15.63
N ASN A 57 8.18 31.06 -16.23
CA ASN A 57 6.78 31.20 -16.62
C ASN A 57 6.38 30.16 -17.67
N SER A 58 7.20 29.96 -18.71
CA SER A 58 6.91 28.96 -19.73
C SER A 58 6.87 27.54 -19.17
N LEU A 59 7.74 27.20 -18.21
CA LEU A 59 7.76 25.89 -17.58
C LEU A 59 6.56 25.73 -16.63
N ALA A 60 6.22 26.76 -15.85
CA ALA A 60 5.05 26.75 -14.98
C ALA A 60 3.75 26.59 -15.79
N ASP A 61 3.62 27.29 -16.93
CA ASP A 61 2.47 27.16 -17.83
C ASP A 61 2.39 25.76 -18.45
N ALA A 62 3.52 25.20 -18.89
CA ALA A 62 3.57 23.84 -19.44
C ALA A 62 3.19 22.78 -18.40
N VAL A 63 3.67 22.92 -17.16
CA VAL A 63 3.30 22.05 -16.04
C VAL A 63 1.80 22.17 -15.73
N SER A 64 1.28 23.40 -15.66
CA SER A 64 -0.15 23.65 -15.43
C SER A 64 -1.02 23.00 -16.52
N GLN A 65 -0.65 23.15 -17.79
CA GLN A 65 -1.36 22.55 -18.92
C GLN A 65 -1.28 21.01 -18.94
N ALA A 66 -0.14 20.42 -18.56
CA ALA A 66 0.02 18.97 -18.47
C ALA A 66 -0.90 18.34 -17.40
N GLU A 67 -1.15 19.07 -16.32
CA GLU A 67 -2.03 18.65 -15.21
C GLU A 67 -3.52 18.87 -15.49
N VAL A 68 -3.88 19.59 -16.56
CA VAL A 68 -5.29 19.85 -16.96
C VAL A 68 -5.94 18.64 -17.63
N PHE A 69 -5.22 17.52 -17.83
CA PHE A 69 -5.79 16.27 -18.33
C PHE A 69 -6.73 16.46 -19.55
N THR A 70 -6.30 17.26 -20.53
CA THR A 70 -7.10 17.54 -21.74
C THR A 70 -7.51 16.23 -22.43
N GLY A 71 -8.81 15.98 -22.54
CA GLY A 71 -9.36 14.74 -23.12
C GLY A 71 -9.49 13.56 -22.15
N ALA A 72 -9.22 13.74 -20.85
CA ALA A 72 -9.41 12.69 -19.85
C ALA A 72 -10.85 12.46 -19.43
N ARG A 73 -11.72 13.46 -19.61
CA ARG A 73 -13.14 13.31 -19.34
C ARG A 73 -13.80 12.47 -20.42
N ALA A 74 -14.37 11.35 -20.02
CA ALA A 74 -15.18 10.49 -20.87
C ALA A 74 -16.28 9.82 -20.02
N ASP A 75 -17.25 9.21 -20.69
CA ASP A 75 -18.22 8.36 -20.00
C ASP A 75 -17.49 7.16 -19.36
N PHE A 76 -17.94 6.76 -18.17
CA PHE A 76 -17.36 5.62 -17.48
C PHE A 76 -17.66 4.31 -18.25
N ASP A 77 -16.60 3.58 -18.60
CA ASP A 77 -16.67 2.27 -19.25
C ASP A 77 -15.92 1.22 -18.40
N PRO A 78 -16.61 0.18 -17.88
CA PRO A 78 -15.96 -0.94 -17.20
C PRO A 78 -14.86 -1.64 -18.02
N GLY A 79 -14.89 -1.56 -19.35
CA GLY A 79 -13.88 -2.14 -20.25
C GLY A 79 -12.46 -1.59 -20.04
N VAL A 80 -12.31 -0.46 -19.34
CA VAL A 80 -11.01 0.07 -18.89
C VAL A 80 -10.22 -0.94 -18.04
N VAL A 81 -10.92 -1.75 -17.25
CA VAL A 81 -10.29 -2.78 -16.40
C VAL A 81 -9.63 -3.86 -17.26
N ASP A 82 -10.27 -4.30 -18.33
CA ASP A 82 -9.70 -5.31 -19.24
C ASP A 82 -8.43 -4.77 -19.93
N ALA A 83 -8.42 -3.48 -20.30
CA ALA A 83 -7.23 -2.84 -20.87
C ALA A 83 -6.06 -2.79 -19.86
N GLN A 84 -6.35 -2.54 -18.59
CA GLN A 84 -5.34 -2.55 -17.52
C GLN A 84 -4.80 -3.94 -17.24
N ILE A 85 -5.67 -4.95 -17.12
CA ILE A 85 -5.27 -6.36 -16.96
C ILE A 85 -4.37 -6.81 -18.11
N LYS A 86 -4.70 -6.43 -19.35
CA LYS A 86 -3.86 -6.68 -20.51
C LYS A 86 -2.49 -6.01 -20.39
N SER A 87 -2.44 -4.74 -19.98
CA SER A 87 -1.17 -4.02 -19.76
C SER A 87 -0.31 -4.68 -18.68
N ILE A 88 -0.91 -5.09 -17.56
CA ILE A 88 -0.22 -5.75 -16.45
C ILE A 88 0.35 -7.10 -16.92
N THR A 89 -0.46 -7.88 -17.64
CA THR A 89 -0.05 -9.19 -18.21
C THR A 89 1.12 -9.05 -19.19
N GLN A 90 1.12 -7.99 -20.03
CA GLN A 90 2.21 -7.74 -20.97
C GLN A 90 3.52 -7.32 -20.29
N LEU A 91 3.45 -6.69 -19.13
CA LEU A 91 4.62 -6.22 -18.37
C LEU A 91 5.14 -7.28 -17.40
N PHE A 92 4.41 -8.37 -17.17
CA PHE A 92 4.80 -9.40 -16.22
C PHE A 92 6.11 -10.09 -16.60
N ASP A 93 7.05 -10.12 -15.67
CA ASP A 93 8.29 -10.87 -15.79
C ASP A 93 8.07 -12.30 -15.30
N ILE A 94 7.86 -13.23 -16.23
CA ILE A 94 7.62 -14.65 -15.91
C ILE A 94 8.79 -15.33 -15.19
N LYS A 95 10.02 -14.82 -15.33
CA LYS A 95 11.22 -15.45 -14.76
C LYS A 95 11.43 -15.00 -13.31
N ASN A 96 11.30 -13.71 -13.06
CA ASN A 96 11.63 -13.11 -11.76
C ASN A 96 10.41 -12.58 -11.00
N GLY A 97 9.20 -12.69 -11.55
CA GLY A 97 8.02 -12.04 -10.98
C GLY A 97 8.08 -10.51 -11.08
N GLY A 98 6.97 -9.86 -10.74
CA GLY A 98 6.83 -8.42 -10.85
C GLY A 98 6.60 -7.93 -12.27
N PHE A 99 6.74 -6.62 -12.46
CA PHE A 99 6.37 -5.96 -13.71
C PHE A 99 7.51 -5.09 -14.23
N GLY A 100 7.76 -5.15 -15.53
CA GLY A 100 8.80 -4.37 -16.20
C GLY A 100 10.22 -4.94 -15.99
N ARG A 101 11.20 -4.05 -16.09
CA ARG A 101 12.65 -4.37 -16.00
C ARG A 101 13.27 -3.64 -14.82
N ALA A 102 14.59 -3.58 -14.75
CA ALA A 102 15.34 -2.78 -13.80
C ALA A 102 15.22 -1.24 -14.08
N PRO A 103 15.09 -0.38 -13.05
CA PRO A 103 14.80 -0.73 -11.66
C PRO A 103 13.35 -1.24 -11.49
N LYS A 104 13.15 -2.22 -10.62
CA LYS A 104 11.88 -2.92 -10.44
C LYS A 104 11.18 -2.53 -9.15
N PHE A 105 9.91 -2.10 -9.25
CA PHE A 105 9.07 -1.65 -8.13
C PHE A 105 7.92 -2.65 -7.86
N PRO A 106 7.42 -2.75 -6.62
CA PRO A 106 6.42 -3.77 -6.26
C PRO A 106 5.04 -3.61 -6.92
N HIS A 107 4.59 -2.37 -7.16
CA HIS A 107 3.29 -2.06 -7.77
C HIS A 107 2.09 -2.75 -7.08
N SER A 108 1.93 -2.52 -5.78
CA SER A 108 0.92 -3.19 -4.94
C SER A 108 -0.51 -3.11 -5.45
N SER A 109 -0.96 -1.96 -5.97
CA SER A 109 -2.30 -1.82 -6.55
C SER A 109 -2.52 -2.73 -7.77
N ALA A 110 -1.47 -2.99 -8.57
CA ALA A 110 -1.55 -3.88 -9.73
C ALA A 110 -1.71 -5.34 -9.29
N ILE A 111 -1.05 -5.73 -8.19
CA ILE A 111 -1.21 -7.05 -7.58
C ILE A 111 -2.65 -7.23 -7.07
N ASP A 112 -3.20 -6.27 -6.33
CA ASP A 112 -4.57 -6.35 -5.84
C ASP A 112 -5.59 -6.39 -6.99
N LEU A 113 -5.36 -5.64 -8.08
CA LEU A 113 -6.24 -5.66 -9.25
C LEU A 113 -6.29 -7.04 -9.91
N ILE A 114 -5.15 -7.71 -10.09
CA ILE A 114 -5.14 -9.08 -10.67
C ILE A 114 -5.69 -10.12 -9.69
N LEU A 115 -5.53 -9.95 -8.36
CA LEU A 115 -6.13 -10.82 -7.36
C LEU A 115 -7.66 -10.69 -7.34
N GLU A 116 -8.23 -9.48 -7.37
CA GLU A 116 -9.68 -9.28 -7.45
C GLU A 116 -10.22 -9.80 -8.79
N ARG A 117 -9.51 -9.55 -9.90
CA ARG A 117 -9.91 -10.09 -11.20
C ARG A 117 -9.88 -11.62 -11.24
N TYR A 118 -8.84 -12.25 -10.67
CA TYR A 118 -8.80 -13.70 -10.49
C TYR A 118 -10.01 -14.16 -9.66
N GLN A 119 -10.32 -13.47 -8.58
CA GLN A 119 -11.41 -13.88 -7.71
C GLN A 119 -12.78 -13.83 -8.40
N GLN A 120 -12.98 -12.90 -9.33
CA GLN A 120 -14.20 -12.77 -10.14
C GLN A 120 -14.29 -13.80 -11.29
N THR A 121 -13.17 -14.08 -11.96
CA THR A 121 -13.14 -14.83 -13.23
C THR A 121 -12.59 -16.25 -13.11
N LYS A 122 -11.84 -16.51 -12.04
CA LYS A 122 -11.04 -17.72 -11.79
C LYS A 122 -9.99 -18.00 -12.88
N GLU A 123 -9.53 -16.97 -13.59
CA GLU A 123 -8.44 -17.05 -14.57
C GLU A 123 -7.09 -17.35 -13.89
N LYS A 124 -6.71 -18.63 -13.83
CA LYS A 124 -5.56 -19.12 -13.06
C LYS A 124 -4.22 -18.44 -13.35
N HIS A 125 -4.03 -17.91 -14.55
CA HIS A 125 -2.78 -17.21 -14.91
C HIS A 125 -2.59 -15.92 -14.10
N LEU A 126 -3.69 -15.24 -13.72
CA LEU A 126 -3.63 -14.04 -12.87
C LEU A 126 -3.19 -14.37 -11.45
N LEU A 127 -3.69 -15.46 -10.88
CA LEU A 127 -3.23 -15.94 -9.57
C LEU A 127 -1.74 -16.29 -9.60
N ALA A 128 -1.31 -17.05 -10.63
CA ALA A 128 0.08 -17.44 -10.79
C ALA A 128 1.02 -16.22 -10.93
N MET A 129 0.57 -15.16 -11.60
CA MET A 129 1.31 -13.89 -11.68
C MET A 129 1.51 -13.25 -10.31
N ALA A 130 0.45 -13.17 -9.51
CA ALA A 130 0.52 -12.60 -8.16
C ALA A 130 1.40 -13.46 -7.23
N GLU A 131 1.17 -14.77 -7.18
CA GLU A 131 1.97 -15.71 -6.39
C GLU A 131 3.46 -15.62 -6.75
N THR A 132 3.80 -15.74 -8.04
CA THR A 132 5.20 -15.67 -8.49
C THR A 132 5.83 -14.34 -8.11
N THR A 133 5.09 -13.23 -8.23
CA THR A 133 5.58 -11.90 -7.85
C THR A 133 5.87 -11.81 -6.36
N LEU A 134 4.92 -12.20 -5.52
CA LEU A 134 5.05 -12.15 -4.07
C LEU A 134 6.16 -13.08 -3.56
N GLU A 135 6.24 -14.30 -4.07
CA GLU A 135 7.29 -15.25 -3.67
C GLU A 135 8.69 -14.80 -4.08
N LYS A 136 8.83 -14.23 -5.29
CA LYS A 136 10.12 -13.73 -5.77
C LYS A 136 10.58 -12.49 -5.03
N MET A 137 9.66 -11.59 -4.67
CA MET A 137 9.99 -10.43 -3.83
C MET A 137 10.40 -10.88 -2.42
N THR A 138 9.66 -11.78 -1.77
CA THR A 138 10.03 -12.30 -0.43
C THR A 138 11.37 -13.02 -0.46
N SER A 139 11.65 -13.76 -1.53
CA SER A 139 12.91 -14.50 -1.67
C SER A 139 14.08 -13.60 -2.07
N GLY A 140 13.82 -12.40 -2.57
CA GLY A 140 14.86 -11.45 -3.00
C GLY A 140 15.47 -10.66 -1.84
N GLY A 141 16.49 -9.88 -2.15
CA GLY A 141 17.11 -8.95 -1.21
C GLY A 141 16.29 -7.68 -0.97
N VAL A 142 15.21 -7.45 -1.72
CA VAL A 142 14.23 -6.40 -1.39
C VAL A 142 13.44 -6.67 -0.12
N TYR A 143 13.33 -7.93 0.30
CA TYR A 143 12.85 -8.29 1.63
C TYR A 143 14.04 -8.47 2.57
N ASP A 144 14.04 -7.79 3.71
CA ASP A 144 15.09 -7.98 4.71
C ASP A 144 14.94 -9.37 5.35
N GLN A 145 15.78 -10.30 4.89
CA GLN A 145 15.75 -11.71 5.25
C GLN A 145 15.93 -11.99 6.75
N LEU A 146 16.39 -11.01 7.54
CA LEU A 146 16.68 -11.15 8.97
C LEU A 146 15.61 -10.50 9.86
N ALA A 147 15.23 -9.24 9.61
CA ALA A 147 14.26 -8.54 10.46
C ALA A 147 12.86 -8.45 9.85
N GLY A 148 12.70 -8.73 8.56
CA GLY A 148 11.47 -8.47 7.81
C GLY A 148 11.32 -7.02 7.38
N GLY A 149 10.19 -6.72 6.77
CA GLY A 149 9.94 -5.46 6.07
C GLY A 149 10.67 -5.38 4.72
N PHE A 150 10.08 -4.62 3.81
CA PHE A 150 10.56 -4.42 2.45
C PHE A 150 11.33 -3.11 2.32
N HIS A 151 12.41 -3.19 1.55
CA HIS A 151 13.08 -2.07 0.93
C HIS A 151 12.27 -1.55 -0.27
N ARG A 152 12.50 -0.29 -0.64
CA ARG A 152 11.64 0.47 -1.55
C ARG A 152 11.48 -0.14 -2.94
N TYR A 153 12.60 -0.55 -3.57
CA TYR A 153 12.62 -1.15 -4.90
C TYR A 153 13.94 -1.89 -5.14
N SER A 154 14.03 -2.69 -6.20
CA SER A 154 15.28 -3.32 -6.64
C SER A 154 15.93 -2.54 -7.77
N VAL A 155 17.24 -2.35 -7.71
CA VAL A 155 18.01 -1.74 -8.82
C VAL A 155 18.21 -2.72 -9.98
N ASP A 156 17.93 -4.01 -9.77
CA ASP A 156 18.00 -5.06 -10.78
C ASP A 156 16.64 -5.74 -10.99
N GLU A 157 16.55 -6.58 -12.03
CA GLU A 157 15.29 -7.25 -12.41
C GLU A 157 14.97 -8.49 -11.57
N ARG A 158 15.93 -9.03 -10.81
CA ARG A 158 15.80 -10.29 -10.07
C ARG A 158 15.39 -10.08 -8.61
N TRP A 159 15.15 -8.84 -8.18
CA TRP A 159 14.87 -8.46 -6.80
C TRP A 159 16.04 -8.65 -5.83
N LEU A 160 17.29 -8.69 -6.33
CA LEU A 160 18.44 -9.03 -5.51
C LEU A 160 19.01 -7.82 -4.79
N VAL A 161 19.39 -6.77 -5.51
CA VAL A 161 20.01 -5.58 -4.92
C VAL A 161 18.92 -4.54 -4.69
N PRO A 162 18.58 -4.20 -3.43
CA PRO A 162 17.60 -3.18 -3.13
C PRO A 162 18.21 -1.77 -3.14
N HIS A 163 17.34 -0.77 -3.29
CA HIS A 163 17.56 0.51 -2.68
C HIS A 163 17.15 0.41 -1.20
N PHE A 164 18.13 0.36 -0.28
CA PHE A 164 17.95 -0.12 1.11
C PHE A 164 17.04 0.72 2.01
N GLU A 165 16.54 1.87 1.57
CA GLU A 165 15.52 2.64 2.28
C GLU A 165 14.23 1.81 2.44
N LYS A 166 13.64 1.80 3.64
CA LYS A 166 12.35 1.15 3.91
C LYS A 166 11.30 2.20 4.23
N MET A 167 10.26 2.25 3.41
CA MET A 167 9.18 3.24 3.55
C MET A 167 7.94 2.65 4.20
N SER A 168 7.26 3.48 4.99
CA SER A 168 5.97 3.14 5.62
C SER A 168 4.91 2.77 4.59
N TYR A 169 4.72 3.59 3.57
CA TYR A 169 3.68 3.36 2.55
C TYR A 169 3.88 2.05 1.79
N ASP A 170 5.12 1.73 1.38
CA ASP A 170 5.42 0.47 0.66
C ASP A 170 5.08 -0.74 1.53
N ASN A 171 5.50 -0.72 2.79
CA ASN A 171 5.26 -1.82 3.72
C ASN A 171 3.77 -1.96 4.10
N SER A 172 3.01 -0.86 4.15
CA SER A 172 1.58 -0.91 4.42
C SER A 172 0.78 -1.58 3.29
N GLU A 173 1.12 -1.28 2.03
CA GLU A 173 0.43 -1.86 0.88
C GLU A 173 0.93 -3.28 0.57
N LEU A 174 2.23 -3.56 0.77
CA LEU A 174 2.75 -4.92 0.67
C LEU A 174 2.16 -5.84 1.74
N LEU A 175 1.98 -5.36 2.98
CA LEU A 175 1.28 -6.12 4.01
C LEU A 175 -0.08 -6.60 3.51
N LYS A 176 -0.88 -5.70 2.92
CA LYS A 176 -2.17 -6.08 2.31
C LYS A 176 -2.01 -7.12 1.20
N ASN A 177 -1.09 -6.92 0.25
CA ASN A 177 -0.90 -7.91 -0.83
C ASN A 177 -0.54 -9.31 -0.31
N TYR A 178 0.31 -9.41 0.71
CA TYR A 178 0.67 -10.70 1.30
C TYR A 178 -0.50 -11.35 2.05
N LEU A 179 -1.34 -10.56 2.72
CA LEU A 179 -2.57 -11.05 3.35
C LEU A 179 -3.58 -11.53 2.30
N HIS A 180 -3.83 -10.73 1.26
CA HIS A 180 -4.73 -11.07 0.16
C HIS A 180 -4.25 -12.30 -0.62
N GLY A 181 -2.95 -12.39 -0.90
CA GLY A 181 -2.32 -13.55 -1.51
C GLY A 181 -2.49 -14.79 -0.63
N TYR A 182 -2.23 -14.69 0.68
CA TYR A 182 -2.45 -15.79 1.62
C TYR A 182 -3.92 -16.25 1.67
N GLN A 183 -4.89 -15.33 1.68
CA GLN A 183 -6.32 -15.69 1.66
C GLN A 183 -6.71 -16.52 0.42
N LEU A 184 -6.11 -16.25 -0.74
CA LEU A 184 -6.45 -16.93 -2.00
C LEU A 184 -5.68 -18.23 -2.24
N THR A 185 -4.53 -18.40 -1.60
CA THR A 185 -3.56 -19.47 -1.91
C THR A 185 -3.31 -20.40 -0.74
N GLU A 186 -3.57 -19.94 0.48
CA GLU A 186 -3.20 -20.58 1.74
C GLU A 186 -1.70 -20.88 1.86
N ASN A 187 -0.89 -20.18 1.08
CA ASN A 187 0.56 -20.34 1.07
C ASN A 187 1.16 -19.77 2.37
N ALA A 188 1.66 -20.65 3.22
CA ALA A 188 2.25 -20.28 4.51
C ALA A 188 3.42 -19.29 4.37
N PHE A 189 4.15 -19.31 3.25
CA PHE A 189 5.26 -18.39 3.01
C PHE A 189 4.79 -16.93 2.89
N LEU A 190 3.61 -16.69 2.31
CA LEU A 190 3.01 -15.36 2.22
C LEU A 190 2.56 -14.86 3.60
N ARG A 191 1.99 -15.77 4.41
CA ARG A 191 1.65 -15.49 5.81
C ARG A 191 2.89 -15.12 6.63
N GLU A 192 3.94 -15.93 6.57
CA GLU A 192 5.21 -15.66 7.28
C GLU A 192 5.81 -14.31 6.87
N THR A 193 5.70 -13.94 5.59
CA THR A 193 6.13 -12.63 5.10
C THR A 193 5.35 -11.49 5.74
N ALA A 194 4.01 -11.59 5.78
CA ALA A 194 3.15 -10.61 6.42
C ALA A 194 3.47 -10.45 7.93
N GLU A 195 3.67 -11.58 8.62
CA GLU A 195 4.08 -11.59 10.03
C GLU A 195 5.45 -10.92 10.22
N GLY A 196 6.40 -11.11 9.29
CA GLY A 196 7.70 -10.45 9.30
C GLY A 196 7.63 -8.94 9.04
N ILE A 197 6.73 -8.47 8.17
CA ILE A 197 6.48 -7.02 8.00
C ILE A 197 5.98 -6.43 9.33
N ILE A 198 4.98 -7.06 9.96
CA ILE A 198 4.43 -6.61 11.24
C ILE A 198 5.51 -6.61 12.33
N GLY A 199 6.35 -7.65 12.38
CA GLY A 199 7.48 -7.74 13.30
C GLY A 199 8.43 -6.56 13.18
N TRP A 200 8.90 -6.26 11.97
CA TRP A 200 9.77 -5.10 11.72
C TRP A 200 9.09 -3.77 12.04
N VAL A 201 7.84 -3.56 11.62
CA VAL A 201 7.11 -2.31 11.88
C VAL A 201 6.96 -2.07 13.38
N ASN A 202 6.61 -3.11 14.14
CA ASN A 202 6.42 -3.01 15.59
C ASN A 202 7.73 -2.68 16.33
N GLU A 203 8.86 -3.23 15.88
CA GLU A 203 10.16 -3.05 16.52
C GLU A 203 10.83 -1.72 16.11
N VAL A 204 10.74 -1.34 14.83
CA VAL A 204 11.57 -0.28 14.23
C VAL A 204 10.75 0.94 13.82
N LEU A 205 9.60 0.74 13.17
CA LEU A 205 8.88 1.79 12.45
C LEU A 205 7.62 2.30 13.17
N SER A 206 7.58 2.23 14.50
CA SER A 206 6.38 2.64 15.25
C SER A 206 6.64 3.16 16.67
N ASP A 207 5.71 3.99 17.15
CA ASP A 207 5.63 4.44 18.54
C ASP A 207 4.69 3.50 19.31
N GLN A 208 5.24 2.39 19.82
CA GLN A 208 4.47 1.39 20.57
C GLN A 208 3.78 1.98 21.83
N ILE A 209 4.32 3.07 22.40
CA ILE A 209 3.81 3.68 23.63
C ILE A 209 2.60 4.57 23.36
N LYS A 210 2.62 5.42 22.32
CA LYS A 210 1.54 6.36 22.04
C LYS A 210 0.64 5.96 20.87
N GLY A 211 1.06 4.99 20.06
CA GLY A 211 0.45 4.70 18.75
C GLY A 211 1.03 5.63 17.68
N GLY A 212 1.07 5.16 16.45
CA GLY A 212 1.66 5.86 15.30
C GLY A 212 2.78 5.08 14.64
N PHE A 213 2.84 5.20 13.32
CA PHE A 213 3.83 4.64 12.42
C PHE A 213 4.76 5.75 11.93
N TYR A 214 6.07 5.52 12.01
CA TYR A 214 7.11 6.42 11.53
C TYR A 214 7.21 6.39 10.00
N ALA A 215 7.87 7.39 9.41
CA ALA A 215 7.91 7.62 7.97
C ALA A 215 8.76 6.60 7.23
N SER A 216 10.02 6.43 7.66
CA SER A 216 11.01 5.60 6.97
C SER A 216 12.15 5.16 7.89
N GLN A 217 12.89 4.15 7.41
CA GLN A 217 14.24 3.83 7.81
C GLN A 217 15.16 4.10 6.61
N ASP A 218 16.21 4.90 6.81
CA ASP A 218 17.15 5.27 5.75
C ASP A 218 17.94 4.04 5.25
N ALA A 219 18.54 4.19 4.06
CA ALA A 219 19.38 3.15 3.45
C ALA A 219 20.75 3.06 4.14
N ASP A 220 21.26 4.21 4.54
CA ASP A 220 22.62 4.47 4.98
C ASP A 220 22.68 5.00 6.41
N TYR A 221 23.76 4.69 7.13
CA TYR A 221 24.02 5.32 8.44
C TYR A 221 24.97 6.54 8.34
N SER A 222 25.62 6.74 7.18
CA SER A 222 26.55 7.85 6.93
C SER A 222 26.71 8.13 5.44
N LEU A 223 27.27 9.29 5.07
CA LEU A 223 27.45 9.71 3.67
C LEU A 223 28.31 8.77 2.80
N ASP A 224 29.16 7.96 3.43
CA ASP A 224 30.05 7.00 2.74
C ASP A 224 29.47 5.57 2.76
N ASP A 225 28.27 5.37 3.29
CA ASP A 225 27.58 4.09 3.37
C ASP A 225 26.48 3.98 2.29
N ASP A 226 26.31 2.78 1.75
CA ASP A 226 25.29 2.45 0.74
C ASP A 226 24.69 1.08 1.06
N GLY A 227 24.21 0.90 2.30
CA GLY A 227 23.51 -0.30 2.75
C GLY A 227 24.36 -1.32 3.52
N ASP A 228 25.54 -0.96 4.04
CA ASP A 228 26.42 -1.88 4.78
C ASP A 228 25.78 -2.41 6.08
N TYR A 229 24.81 -1.68 6.63
CA TYR A 229 24.01 -2.15 7.76
C TYR A 229 23.27 -3.46 7.43
N PHE A 230 22.71 -3.58 6.22
CA PHE A 230 21.88 -4.70 5.81
C PHE A 230 22.67 -5.85 5.17
N THR A 231 23.87 -5.57 4.65
CA THR A 231 24.69 -6.53 3.90
C THR A 231 25.74 -7.22 4.77
N TRP A 232 26.30 -8.32 4.25
CA TRP A 232 27.21 -9.19 5.00
C TRP A 232 28.42 -9.60 4.19
N SER A 233 29.60 -9.54 4.79
CA SER A 233 30.74 -10.28 4.27
C SER A 233 30.70 -11.74 4.71
N LEU A 234 31.39 -12.60 3.96
CA LEU A 234 31.57 -14.01 4.33
C LEU A 234 32.20 -14.15 5.73
N ASP A 235 33.16 -13.28 6.06
CA ASP A 235 33.83 -13.29 7.36
C ASP A 235 32.89 -12.85 8.49
N GLU A 236 32.04 -11.84 8.27
CA GLU A 236 31.03 -11.41 9.24
C GLU A 236 30.02 -12.54 9.52
N LEU A 237 29.57 -13.25 8.48
CA LEU A 237 28.64 -14.38 8.61
C LEU A 237 29.28 -15.53 9.40
N ARG A 238 30.53 -15.89 9.08
CA ARG A 238 31.28 -16.94 9.78
C ARG A 238 31.63 -16.58 11.22
N ALA A 239 31.84 -15.29 11.51
CA ALA A 239 32.08 -14.82 12.87
C ALA A 239 30.81 -14.88 13.74
N ALA A 240 29.63 -14.73 13.13
CA ALA A 240 28.34 -14.74 13.85
C ALA A 240 27.78 -16.15 14.13
N LEU A 241 28.27 -17.18 13.44
CA LEU A 241 27.69 -18.52 13.42
C LEU A 241 28.71 -19.62 13.72
N LEU A 242 28.23 -20.78 14.19
CA LEU A 242 29.08 -21.97 14.28
C LEU A 242 29.42 -22.48 12.86
N PRO A 243 30.54 -23.21 12.65
CA PRO A 243 30.96 -23.62 11.31
C PRO A 243 29.88 -24.35 10.49
N ASP A 244 29.14 -25.28 11.09
CA ASP A 244 28.08 -26.03 10.39
C ASP A 244 26.86 -25.14 10.07
N GLU A 245 26.52 -24.23 10.98
CA GLU A 245 25.45 -23.25 10.79
C GLU A 245 25.83 -22.25 9.68
N ALA A 246 27.08 -21.76 9.69
CA ALA A 246 27.62 -20.87 8.67
C ALA A 246 27.56 -21.51 7.30
N ARG A 247 27.97 -22.78 7.18
CA ARG A 247 27.95 -23.48 5.88
C ARG A 247 26.54 -23.61 5.29
N VAL A 248 25.54 -23.84 6.13
CA VAL A 248 24.13 -23.84 5.70
C VAL A 248 23.71 -22.45 5.22
N MET A 249 24.05 -21.40 5.97
CA MET A 249 23.65 -20.03 5.64
C MET A 249 24.38 -19.45 4.42
N GLU A 250 25.64 -19.84 4.18
CA GLU A 250 26.38 -19.54 2.94
C GLU A 250 25.61 -20.02 1.72
N LEU A 251 25.14 -21.28 1.74
CA LEU A 251 24.39 -21.86 0.62
C LEU A 251 22.96 -21.32 0.52
N TYR A 252 22.33 -21.02 1.65
CA TYR A 252 20.96 -20.51 1.70
C TYR A 252 20.86 -19.08 1.18
N TYR A 253 21.83 -18.23 1.49
CA TYR A 253 21.86 -16.82 1.12
C TYR A 253 22.83 -16.44 -0.01
N ASP A 254 23.55 -17.43 -0.58
CA ASP A 254 24.60 -17.21 -1.58
C ASP A 254 25.70 -16.24 -1.11
N VAL A 255 26.10 -16.35 0.16
CA VAL A 255 27.14 -15.46 0.73
C VAL A 255 28.51 -15.97 0.33
N GLU A 256 29.17 -15.23 -0.55
CA GLU A 256 30.47 -15.56 -1.12
C GLU A 256 31.53 -14.51 -0.74
N ALA A 257 32.79 -14.76 -1.14
CA ALA A 257 33.89 -13.80 -0.93
C ALA A 257 33.72 -12.52 -1.77
N HIS A 258 33.00 -12.61 -2.89
CA HIS A 258 32.64 -11.49 -3.76
C HIS A 258 31.12 -11.39 -3.83
N GLY A 259 30.55 -10.32 -3.28
CA GLY A 259 29.12 -10.06 -3.26
C GLY A 259 28.68 -9.02 -4.29
N GLU A 260 27.42 -8.59 -4.19
CA GLU A 260 26.73 -7.79 -5.20
C GLU A 260 26.98 -6.28 -5.10
N MET A 261 27.52 -5.80 -3.97
CA MET A 261 27.63 -4.36 -3.73
C MET A 261 28.76 -3.72 -4.52
N HIS A 262 28.44 -2.74 -5.37
CA HIS A 262 29.41 -2.09 -6.26
C HIS A 262 30.46 -1.27 -5.51
N HIS A 263 30.09 -0.58 -4.42
CA HIS A 263 31.01 0.23 -3.62
C HIS A 263 31.91 -0.62 -2.74
N ASN A 264 31.42 -1.80 -2.31
CA ASN A 264 32.16 -2.74 -1.47
C ASN A 264 31.94 -4.19 -1.92
N PRO A 265 32.76 -4.72 -2.84
CA PRO A 265 32.55 -6.06 -3.41
C PRO A 265 32.71 -7.22 -2.42
N ALA A 266 33.09 -6.97 -1.17
CA ALA A 266 33.10 -8.01 -0.12
C ALA A 266 31.73 -8.17 0.55
N LYS A 267 30.77 -7.26 0.30
CA LYS A 267 29.44 -7.25 0.91
C LYS A 267 28.43 -7.93 0.00
N ASN A 268 27.70 -8.90 0.56
CA ASN A 268 26.65 -9.67 -0.09
C ASN A 268 25.29 -9.18 0.40
N VAL A 269 24.32 -9.14 -0.51
CA VAL A 269 22.91 -8.95 -0.16
C VAL A 269 22.32 -10.30 0.20
N LEU A 270 21.54 -10.41 1.27
CA LEU A 270 20.92 -11.67 1.64
C LEU A 270 19.64 -11.90 0.83
N TRP A 271 19.57 -13.02 0.10
CA TRP A 271 18.39 -13.45 -0.67
C TRP A 271 18.32 -14.98 -0.65
N ILE A 272 17.13 -15.58 -0.69
CA ILE A 272 16.98 -17.04 -0.64
C ILE A 272 17.40 -17.65 -1.97
N ALA A 273 18.61 -18.20 -2.02
CA ALA A 273 19.22 -18.76 -3.22
C ALA A 273 18.91 -20.24 -3.43
N ARG A 274 18.77 -20.99 -2.34
CA ARG A 274 18.50 -22.43 -2.34
C ARG A 274 17.52 -22.77 -1.25
N ASP A 275 16.60 -23.67 -1.56
CA ASP A 275 15.69 -24.21 -0.56
C ASP A 275 16.40 -25.19 0.39
N ALA A 276 15.74 -25.52 1.50
CA ALA A 276 16.27 -26.43 2.49
C ALA A 276 16.50 -27.85 1.93
N THR A 277 15.70 -28.28 0.95
CA THR A 277 15.76 -29.61 0.36
C THR A 277 17.05 -29.78 -0.46
N ASP A 278 17.43 -28.78 -1.24
CA ASP A 278 18.65 -28.82 -2.06
C ASP A 278 19.92 -28.70 -1.20
N ILE A 279 19.88 -27.88 -0.15
CA ILE A 279 20.98 -27.79 0.82
C ILE A 279 21.14 -29.12 1.56
N ALA A 280 20.04 -29.74 1.99
CA ALA A 280 20.05 -31.04 2.67
C ALA A 280 20.71 -32.12 1.80
N LYS A 281 20.34 -32.21 0.52
CA LYS A 281 20.98 -33.13 -0.44
C LYS A 281 22.47 -32.86 -0.60
N GLN A 282 22.87 -31.59 -0.74
CA GLN A 282 24.27 -31.22 -0.98
C GLN A 282 25.16 -31.49 0.23
N LEU A 283 24.65 -31.26 1.45
CA LEU A 283 25.41 -31.43 2.69
C LEU A 283 25.23 -32.81 3.32
N GLY A 284 24.37 -33.67 2.78
CA GLY A 284 24.05 -34.99 3.35
C GLY A 284 23.34 -34.88 4.71
N LEU A 285 22.51 -33.84 4.89
CA LEU A 285 21.74 -33.58 6.11
C LEU A 285 20.27 -33.94 5.91
N ASP A 286 19.53 -34.04 7.01
CA ASP A 286 18.07 -34.10 6.99
C ASP A 286 17.47 -32.70 6.73
N GLU A 287 16.42 -32.62 5.92
CA GLU A 287 15.78 -31.35 5.54
C GLU A 287 15.25 -30.59 6.76
N THR A 288 14.67 -31.29 7.74
CA THR A 288 14.18 -30.67 8.98
C THR A 288 15.32 -30.04 9.76
N THR A 289 16.48 -30.72 9.78
CA THR A 289 17.70 -30.19 10.42
C THR A 289 18.16 -28.90 9.74
N VAL A 290 18.14 -28.83 8.41
CA VAL A 290 18.46 -27.61 7.65
C VAL A 290 17.48 -26.48 7.97
N ARG A 291 16.16 -26.74 7.94
CA ARG A 291 15.13 -25.73 8.26
C ARG A 291 15.30 -25.16 9.67
N LEU A 292 15.53 -26.02 10.67
CA LEU A 292 15.79 -25.58 12.05
C LEU A 292 17.08 -24.77 12.17
N THR A 293 18.11 -25.15 11.41
CA THR A 293 19.39 -24.44 11.38
C THR A 293 19.21 -23.05 10.80
N VAL A 294 18.51 -22.91 9.66
CA VAL A 294 18.18 -21.61 9.06
C VAL A 294 17.42 -20.72 10.05
N ALA A 295 16.34 -21.23 10.65
CA ALA A 295 15.53 -20.47 11.60
C ALA A 295 16.34 -19.93 12.80
N LYS A 296 17.18 -20.79 13.40
CA LYS A 296 18.05 -20.39 14.52
C LYS A 296 19.13 -19.40 14.10
N SER A 297 19.74 -19.62 12.94
CA SER A 297 20.83 -18.79 12.44
C SER A 297 20.36 -17.39 12.04
N LYS A 298 19.14 -17.23 11.51
CA LYS A 298 18.53 -15.90 11.27
C LYS A 298 18.54 -15.05 12.53
N GLY A 299 18.13 -15.61 13.67
CA GLY A 299 18.14 -14.91 14.95
C GLY A 299 19.54 -14.52 15.43
N LYS A 300 20.56 -15.37 15.22
CA LYS A 300 21.95 -15.04 15.55
C LYS A 300 22.53 -13.96 14.65
N LEU A 301 22.26 -14.02 13.35
CA LEU A 301 22.67 -13.00 12.39
C LEU A 301 22.01 -11.66 12.73
N LEU A 302 20.71 -11.64 13.03
CA LEU A 302 20.02 -10.43 13.47
C LEU A 302 20.66 -9.87 14.76
N ALA A 303 20.91 -10.72 15.77
CA ALA A 303 21.57 -10.30 17.01
C ALA A 303 22.98 -9.72 16.78
N ALA A 304 23.72 -10.23 15.79
CA ALA A 304 25.01 -9.69 15.38
C ALA A 304 24.90 -8.41 14.53
N ARG A 305 23.76 -8.15 13.87
CA ARG A 305 23.49 -6.91 13.13
C ARG A 305 23.11 -5.74 14.04
N LEU A 306 22.34 -5.99 15.10
CA LEU A 306 21.79 -4.95 15.98
C LEU A 306 22.84 -3.96 16.55
N PRO A 307 24.07 -4.37 16.92
CA PRO A 307 25.08 -3.45 17.45
C PRO A 307 25.77 -2.57 16.38
N ARG A 308 25.52 -2.80 15.08
CA ARG A 308 26.10 -2.00 14.00
C ARG A 308 25.55 -0.56 14.02
N PRO A 309 26.29 0.43 13.51
CA PRO A 309 25.72 1.75 13.21
C PRO A 309 24.42 1.59 12.41
N THR A 310 23.31 2.06 12.97
CA THR A 310 21.97 1.80 12.43
C THR A 310 21.52 3.00 11.60
N PRO A 311 20.93 2.78 10.40
CA PRO A 311 20.34 3.84 9.61
C PRO A 311 19.32 4.67 10.40
N PHE A 312 19.23 5.95 10.07
CA PHE A 312 18.33 6.86 10.75
C PHE A 312 16.87 6.44 10.55
N ILE A 313 16.05 6.65 11.58
CA ILE A 313 14.60 6.43 11.52
C ILE A 313 13.92 7.80 11.52
N ASP A 314 13.28 8.15 10.41
CA ASP A 314 12.46 9.36 10.34
C ASP A 314 11.16 9.13 11.12
N LYS A 315 11.09 9.71 12.31
CA LYS A 315 9.93 9.59 13.21
C LYS A 315 8.77 10.52 12.84
N THR A 316 8.83 11.18 11.68
CA THR A 316 7.70 11.95 11.17
C THR A 316 6.52 11.02 10.90
N MET A 317 5.34 11.40 11.37
CA MET A 317 4.12 10.62 11.23
C MET A 317 3.16 11.37 10.31
N TYR A 318 3.10 10.95 9.04
CA TYR A 318 2.13 11.49 8.08
C TYR A 318 0.78 10.82 8.24
N VAL A 319 -0.30 11.61 8.19
CA VAL A 319 -1.65 11.11 8.45
C VAL A 319 -2.05 10.06 7.41
N SER A 320 -1.88 10.36 6.12
CA SER A 320 -2.13 9.41 5.02
C SER A 320 -1.41 8.07 5.21
N TRP A 321 -0.11 8.07 5.50
CA TRP A 321 0.68 6.83 5.66
C TRP A 321 0.28 6.04 6.91
N ASN A 322 -0.07 6.75 7.99
CA ASN A 322 -0.61 6.13 9.19
C ASN A 322 -1.98 5.49 8.93
N ALA A 323 -2.85 6.16 8.16
CA ALA A 323 -4.15 5.62 7.75
C ALA A 323 -4.02 4.34 6.91
N MET A 324 -3.05 4.29 5.99
CA MET A 324 -2.74 3.09 5.20
C MET A 324 -2.35 1.92 6.09
N PHE A 325 -1.48 2.14 7.08
CA PHE A 325 -1.10 1.11 8.04
C PHE A 325 -2.22 0.72 9.00
N VAL A 326 -3.05 1.66 9.47
CA VAL A 326 -4.23 1.35 10.29
C VAL A 326 -5.12 0.35 9.54
N SER A 327 -5.39 0.62 8.26
CA SER A 327 -6.17 -0.27 7.40
C SER A 327 -5.49 -1.65 7.26
N ALA A 328 -4.18 -1.68 6.98
CA ALA A 328 -3.41 -2.92 6.83
C ALA A 328 -3.33 -3.75 8.12
N TYR A 329 -3.20 -3.12 9.30
CA TYR A 329 -3.17 -3.80 10.59
C TYR A 329 -4.55 -4.34 10.99
N LEU A 330 -5.63 -3.64 10.64
CA LEU A 330 -6.99 -4.15 10.85
C LEU A 330 -7.25 -5.36 9.97
N ASP A 331 -6.82 -5.33 8.70
CA ASP A 331 -6.91 -6.49 7.82
C ASP A 331 -6.04 -7.68 8.33
N ALA A 332 -4.81 -7.41 8.75
CA ALA A 332 -3.94 -8.41 9.36
C ALA A 332 -4.58 -9.08 10.59
N ALA A 333 -5.29 -8.29 11.40
CA ALA A 333 -5.97 -8.81 12.59
C ALA A 333 -7.03 -9.85 12.23
N HIS A 334 -7.77 -9.61 11.14
CA HIS A 334 -8.81 -10.50 10.65
C HIS A 334 -8.26 -11.75 9.95
N VAL A 335 -7.18 -11.59 9.16
CA VAL A 335 -6.64 -12.67 8.32
C VAL A 335 -5.72 -13.62 9.07
N LEU A 336 -4.88 -13.12 9.97
CA LEU A 336 -3.85 -13.92 10.66
C LEU A 336 -4.37 -14.59 11.95
N GLY A 337 -5.38 -13.98 12.59
CA GLY A 337 -5.98 -14.46 13.82
C GLY A 337 -5.02 -14.53 15.02
N GLY A 338 -5.43 -15.26 16.06
CA GLY A 338 -4.55 -15.64 17.17
C GLY A 338 -4.10 -14.47 18.07
N SER A 339 -2.80 -14.42 18.41
CA SER A 339 -2.21 -13.34 19.21
C SER A 339 -2.02 -12.05 18.41
N LEU A 340 -1.81 -12.17 17.09
CA LEU A 340 -1.62 -11.05 16.18
C LEU A 340 -2.92 -10.28 15.93
N ASP A 341 -4.08 -10.95 15.95
CA ASP A 341 -5.40 -10.30 15.95
C ASP A 341 -5.46 -9.17 16.99
N ARG A 342 -5.33 -9.54 18.26
CA ARG A 342 -5.50 -8.58 19.36
C ARG A 342 -4.45 -7.47 19.34
N SER A 343 -3.19 -7.78 19.05
CA SER A 343 -2.13 -6.77 19.04
C SER A 343 -2.26 -5.80 17.87
N CYS A 344 -2.52 -6.30 16.65
CA CYS A 344 -2.64 -5.46 15.46
C CYS A 344 -3.88 -4.57 15.56
N ARG A 345 -5.04 -5.14 15.92
CA ARG A 345 -6.28 -4.38 16.10
C ARG A 345 -6.13 -3.31 17.18
N ALA A 346 -5.58 -3.66 18.35
CA ALA A 346 -5.38 -2.69 19.42
C ALA A 346 -4.44 -1.55 19.01
N PHE A 347 -3.35 -1.87 18.30
CA PHE A 347 -2.39 -0.86 17.84
C PHE A 347 -2.97 0.05 16.75
N ALA A 348 -3.71 -0.51 15.79
CA ALA A 348 -4.38 0.25 14.74
C ALA A 348 -5.39 1.25 15.33
N LEU A 349 -6.25 0.80 16.24
CA LEU A 349 -7.24 1.67 16.89
C LEU A 349 -6.59 2.74 17.77
N LYS A 350 -5.50 2.40 18.48
CA LYS A 350 -4.71 3.36 19.26
C LYS A 350 -4.11 4.45 18.37
N THR A 351 -3.56 4.07 17.22
CA THR A 351 -3.01 5.01 16.23
C THR A 351 -4.09 5.90 15.65
N LEU A 352 -5.24 5.33 15.25
CA LEU A 352 -6.36 6.09 14.72
C LEU A 352 -6.94 7.06 15.73
N ASP A 353 -7.06 6.65 17.00
CA ASP A 353 -7.50 7.54 18.09
C ASP A 353 -6.55 8.69 18.33
N ARG A 354 -5.25 8.46 18.18
CA ARG A 354 -4.24 9.51 18.22
C ARG A 354 -4.38 10.47 17.03
N MET A 355 -4.58 9.97 15.81
CA MET A 355 -4.85 10.78 14.62
C MET A 355 -6.06 11.70 14.83
N LEU A 356 -7.17 11.14 15.31
CA LEU A 356 -8.40 11.89 15.60
C LEU A 356 -8.18 12.99 16.64
N LYS A 357 -7.34 12.73 17.65
CA LYS A 357 -7.05 13.70 18.71
C LYS A 357 -6.09 14.80 18.28
N GLU A 358 -5.04 14.46 17.53
CA GLU A 358 -3.90 15.36 17.28
C GLU A 358 -3.97 16.04 15.91
N ALA A 359 -4.68 15.45 14.94
CA ALA A 359 -4.64 15.89 13.55
C ALA A 359 -6.02 16.13 12.92
N TRP A 360 -7.14 15.80 13.57
CA TRP A 360 -8.48 15.98 13.00
C TRP A 360 -9.25 17.15 13.62
N SER A 361 -10.08 17.82 12.81
CA SER A 361 -11.02 18.85 13.26
C SER A 361 -12.32 18.84 12.44
N ASP A 362 -13.41 19.29 13.06
CA ASP A 362 -14.74 19.37 12.43
C ASP A 362 -14.81 20.35 11.24
N SER A 363 -13.90 21.32 11.16
CA SER A 363 -13.90 22.36 10.13
C SER A 363 -12.97 22.06 8.96
N LEU A 364 -11.80 21.46 9.22
CA LEU A 364 -10.76 21.27 8.21
C LEU A 364 -10.55 19.81 7.81
N GLY A 365 -11.06 18.86 8.58
CA GLY A 365 -10.76 17.44 8.40
C GLY A 365 -9.40 17.11 9.03
N PHE A 366 -8.66 16.21 8.39
CA PHE A 366 -7.32 15.85 8.83
C PHE A 366 -6.25 16.85 8.38
N GLY A 367 -5.29 17.16 9.24
CA GLY A 367 -4.02 17.79 8.88
C GLY A 367 -3.04 16.78 8.27
N HIS A 368 -1.86 17.24 7.88
CA HIS A 368 -0.87 16.39 7.19
C HIS A 368 -0.02 15.54 8.13
N ARG A 369 0.17 15.98 9.38
CA ARG A 369 1.13 15.39 10.33
C ARG A 369 0.49 15.13 11.69
N ILE A 370 0.81 13.99 12.29
CA ILE A 370 0.50 13.64 13.69
C ILE A 370 1.62 14.18 14.58
N GLY A 371 1.26 15.05 15.52
CA GLY A 371 2.21 15.74 16.39
C GLY A 371 3.10 16.74 15.65
N GLY A 372 3.86 17.54 16.42
CA GLY A 372 4.63 18.66 15.87
C GLY A 372 3.75 19.84 15.44
N PRO A 373 4.25 20.75 14.60
CA PRO A 373 3.47 21.88 14.08
C PRO A 373 2.28 21.41 13.25
N ALA A 374 1.13 22.06 13.42
CA ALA A 374 -0.04 21.80 12.61
C ALA A 374 0.24 22.18 11.14
N LEU A 375 0.00 21.23 10.24
CA LEU A 375 0.13 21.40 8.79
C LEU A 375 -1.22 21.12 8.15
N GLU A 376 -1.64 21.98 7.22
CA GLU A 376 -2.87 21.79 6.47
C GLU A 376 -2.82 20.46 5.69
N GLY A 377 -3.91 19.70 5.72
CA GLY A 377 -3.98 18.38 5.09
C GLY A 377 -4.06 18.44 3.57
N SER A 378 -3.52 17.41 2.95
CA SER A 378 -3.72 17.09 1.53
C SER A 378 -4.99 16.27 1.33
N LEU A 379 -5.37 16.03 0.07
CA LEU A 379 -6.43 15.09 -0.29
C LEU A 379 -6.14 13.69 0.27
N ASP A 380 -4.90 13.22 0.13
CA ASP A 380 -4.43 11.91 0.60
C ASP A 380 -4.76 11.72 2.09
N ASP A 381 -4.48 12.73 2.92
CA ASP A 381 -4.74 12.68 4.36
C ASP A 381 -6.24 12.53 4.66
N GLN A 382 -7.12 13.03 3.79
CA GLN A 382 -8.56 12.84 3.93
C GLN A 382 -8.98 11.43 3.50
N VAL A 383 -8.67 11.05 2.26
CA VAL A 383 -9.28 9.87 1.62
C VAL A 383 -8.76 8.56 2.19
N PHE A 384 -7.47 8.48 2.51
CA PHE A 384 -6.93 7.31 3.20
C PHE A 384 -7.48 7.21 4.63
N SER A 385 -7.67 8.34 5.32
CA SER A 385 -8.27 8.34 6.66
C SER A 385 -9.74 7.94 6.64
N VAL A 386 -10.51 8.32 5.62
CA VAL A 386 -11.90 7.83 5.44
C VAL A 386 -11.92 6.31 5.33
N LEU A 387 -11.05 5.71 4.52
CA LEU A 387 -10.95 4.25 4.43
C LEU A 387 -10.59 3.62 5.78
N ALA A 388 -9.56 4.13 6.47
CA ALA A 388 -9.15 3.63 7.78
C ALA A 388 -10.25 3.74 8.85
N LEU A 389 -11.05 4.81 8.81
CA LEU A 389 -12.20 5.00 9.70
C LEU A 389 -13.34 4.03 9.40
N LEU A 390 -13.59 3.73 8.11
CA LEU A 390 -14.56 2.71 7.72
C LEU A 390 -14.09 1.31 8.14
N ASP A 391 -12.81 0.99 7.97
CA ASP A 391 -12.24 -0.28 8.41
C ASP A 391 -12.31 -0.42 9.94
N ALA A 392 -12.03 0.67 10.68
CA ALA A 392 -12.18 0.69 12.13
C ALA A 392 -13.65 0.58 12.57
N TYR A 393 -14.58 1.17 11.82
CA TYR A 393 -16.01 0.98 12.04
C TYR A 393 -16.43 -0.46 11.82
N GLU A 394 -15.99 -1.12 10.75
CA GLU A 394 -16.26 -2.53 10.51
C GLU A 394 -15.71 -3.44 11.62
N ALA A 395 -14.49 -3.14 12.07
CA ALA A 395 -13.85 -3.90 13.13
C ALA A 395 -14.48 -3.69 14.51
N THR A 396 -15.21 -2.60 14.78
CA THR A 396 -15.64 -2.24 16.16
C THR A 396 -17.12 -1.90 16.32
N LEU A 397 -17.78 -1.54 15.23
CA LEU A 397 -19.09 -0.90 15.17
C LEU A 397 -19.21 0.37 16.04
N ALA A 398 -18.09 1.01 16.40
CA ALA A 398 -18.10 2.22 17.21
C ALA A 398 -18.60 3.41 16.35
N PRO A 399 -19.76 4.04 16.67
CA PRO A 399 -20.38 5.04 15.80
C PRO A 399 -19.52 6.29 15.55
N ARG A 400 -18.57 6.58 16.47
CA ARG A 400 -17.65 7.71 16.33
C ARG A 400 -16.79 7.62 15.07
N TYR A 401 -16.31 6.42 14.71
CA TYR A 401 -15.43 6.26 13.54
C TYR A 401 -16.21 6.53 12.26
N PHE A 402 -17.42 5.98 12.16
CA PHE A 402 -18.30 6.22 11.02
C PHE A 402 -18.70 7.70 10.88
N SER A 403 -19.07 8.34 11.99
CA SER A 403 -19.47 9.75 11.99
C SER A 403 -18.34 10.66 11.50
N VAL A 404 -17.10 10.38 11.94
CA VAL A 404 -15.92 11.12 11.47
C VAL A 404 -15.59 10.78 10.01
N ALA A 405 -15.75 9.52 9.57
CA ALA A 405 -15.55 9.14 8.17
C ALA A 405 -16.48 9.95 7.25
N GLN A 406 -17.77 9.99 7.61
CA GLN A 406 -18.79 10.74 6.88
C GLN A 406 -18.45 12.23 6.82
N LYS A 407 -18.14 12.83 7.98
CA LYS A 407 -17.79 14.25 8.05
C LYS A 407 -16.55 14.59 7.24
N THR A 408 -15.53 13.73 7.29
CA THR A 408 -14.27 13.89 6.55
C THR A 408 -14.50 13.79 5.05
N MET A 409 -15.31 12.82 4.60
CA MET A 409 -15.65 12.70 3.18
C MET A 409 -16.48 13.90 2.68
N ASP A 410 -17.43 14.40 3.48
CA ASP A 410 -18.19 15.60 3.15
C ASP A 410 -17.29 16.85 3.03
N LEU A 411 -16.29 16.99 3.92
CA LEU A 411 -15.28 18.04 3.84
C LEU A 411 -14.36 17.87 2.62
N ALA A 412 -13.97 16.64 2.30
CA ALA A 412 -13.18 16.34 1.10
C ALA A 412 -13.92 16.77 -0.17
N ILE A 413 -15.21 16.42 -0.28
CA ILE A 413 -16.09 16.88 -1.37
C ILE A 413 -16.14 18.41 -1.45
N ALA A 414 -16.36 19.08 -0.31
CA ALA A 414 -16.56 20.52 -0.28
C ALA A 414 -15.28 21.32 -0.57
N ARG A 415 -14.13 20.89 -0.05
CA ARG A 415 -12.87 21.65 -0.09
C ARG A 415 -11.96 21.24 -1.24
N TYR A 416 -11.97 19.96 -1.63
CA TYR A 416 -11.03 19.43 -2.62
C TYR A 416 -11.72 19.06 -3.94
N GLY A 417 -13.04 18.82 -3.93
CA GLY A 417 -13.78 18.44 -5.12
C GLY A 417 -13.76 19.50 -6.22
N ASP A 418 -13.64 19.05 -7.47
CA ASP A 418 -13.82 19.89 -8.66
C ASP A 418 -15.29 19.80 -9.14
N PRO A 419 -16.11 20.84 -8.93
CA PRO A 419 -17.52 20.81 -9.33
C PRO A 419 -17.72 20.81 -10.85
N GLU A 420 -16.75 21.28 -11.63
CA GLU A 420 -16.85 21.40 -13.09
C GLU A 420 -16.25 20.19 -13.81
N GLY A 421 -15.01 19.85 -13.46
CA GLY A 421 -14.23 18.79 -14.11
C GLY A 421 -14.34 17.41 -13.46
N GLY A 422 -14.98 17.29 -12.29
CA GLY A 422 -15.04 16.04 -11.53
C GLY A 422 -13.72 15.66 -10.87
N GLY A 423 -13.75 14.69 -9.95
CA GLY A 423 -12.59 14.33 -9.13
C GLY A 423 -12.23 15.41 -8.11
N PHE A 424 -11.00 15.33 -7.61
CA PHE A 424 -10.51 16.07 -6.45
C PHE A 424 -9.10 16.62 -6.71
N PHE A 425 -8.88 17.83 -6.24
CA PHE A 425 -7.57 18.45 -6.17
C PHE A 425 -6.78 17.96 -4.96
N ASP A 426 -5.45 17.96 -5.04
CA ASP A 426 -4.50 17.62 -3.97
C ASP A 426 -4.57 18.56 -2.76
N ARG A 427 -4.94 19.82 -3.00
CA ARG A 427 -5.01 20.90 -2.00
C ARG A 427 -6.41 21.54 -1.95
N PRO A 428 -6.84 22.05 -0.79
CA PRO A 428 -8.17 22.61 -0.66
C PRO A 428 -8.31 23.93 -1.45
N SER A 429 -9.54 24.29 -1.82
CA SER A 429 -9.84 25.48 -2.63
C SER A 429 -9.51 26.80 -1.95
N ASP A 430 -9.44 26.79 -0.62
CA ASP A 430 -9.08 27.92 0.23
C ASP A 430 -7.62 27.85 0.74
N ALA A 431 -6.79 26.95 0.18
CA ALA A 431 -5.40 26.80 0.59
C ALA A 431 -4.63 28.11 0.39
N ALA A 432 -3.74 28.41 1.35
CA ALA A 432 -2.86 29.56 1.23
C ALA A 432 -1.92 29.43 0.01
N PRO A 433 -1.56 30.55 -0.65
CA PRO A 433 -0.59 30.52 -1.74
C PRO A 433 0.75 29.91 -1.32
N LEU A 434 1.27 28.99 -2.13
CA LEU A 434 2.60 28.35 -2.07
C LEU A 434 3.45 28.69 -3.31
N GLY A 435 3.23 29.85 -3.93
CA GLY A 435 4.04 30.32 -5.05
C GLY A 435 3.89 29.43 -6.29
N GLY A 436 4.99 28.94 -6.86
CA GLY A 436 4.94 28.04 -8.02
C GLY A 436 4.18 26.72 -7.81
N LEU A 437 3.79 26.39 -6.58
CA LEU A 437 2.94 25.24 -6.22
C LEU A 437 1.46 25.64 -5.98
N ASP A 438 1.03 26.82 -6.44
CA ASP A 438 -0.37 27.28 -6.40
C ASP A 438 -1.29 26.50 -7.33
N VAL A 439 -0.72 25.87 -8.36
CA VAL A 439 -1.49 25.04 -9.30
C VAL A 439 -1.91 23.75 -8.58
N ARG A 440 -3.19 23.68 -8.22
CA ARG A 440 -3.82 22.48 -7.69
C ARG A 440 -3.83 21.37 -8.75
N ARG A 441 -3.46 20.17 -8.34
CA ARG A 441 -3.34 19.00 -9.22
C ARG A 441 -4.39 17.97 -8.88
N LYS A 442 -4.74 17.10 -9.81
CA LYS A 442 -5.61 15.95 -9.51
C LYS A 442 -4.76 14.68 -9.43
N PRO A 443 -4.32 14.27 -8.22
CA PRO A 443 -3.46 13.11 -8.05
C PRO A 443 -4.19 11.84 -8.49
N PHE A 444 -3.75 11.26 -9.60
CA PHE A 444 -4.38 10.12 -10.27
C PHE A 444 -3.46 8.89 -10.36
N GLN A 445 -2.18 9.13 -10.64
CA GLN A 445 -1.19 8.09 -10.87
C GLN A 445 -0.83 7.34 -9.57
N ASP A 446 -0.76 6.02 -9.64
CA ASP A 446 -0.21 5.16 -8.61
C ASP A 446 1.32 5.26 -8.61
N SER A 447 1.91 6.15 -7.79
CA SER A 447 3.36 6.34 -7.72
C SER A 447 3.79 7.21 -6.51
N PRO A 448 4.41 6.66 -5.46
CA PRO A 448 4.49 5.24 -5.10
C PRO A 448 3.23 4.74 -4.37
N THR A 449 2.40 5.65 -3.87
CA THR A 449 1.14 5.33 -3.20
C THR A 449 -0.01 5.21 -4.21
N PRO A 450 -1.12 4.56 -3.83
CA PRO A 450 -2.36 4.60 -4.60
C PRO A 450 -2.78 6.03 -4.92
N GLY A 451 -3.20 6.30 -6.15
CA GLY A 451 -3.64 7.63 -6.58
C GLY A 451 -4.85 8.11 -5.80
N ALA A 452 -4.75 9.27 -5.14
CA ALA A 452 -5.76 9.72 -4.18
C ALA A 452 -7.16 9.94 -4.78
N ASN A 453 -7.30 10.27 -6.06
CA ASN A 453 -8.61 10.31 -6.73
C ASN A 453 -9.26 8.91 -6.85
N SER A 454 -8.47 7.89 -7.14
CA SER A 454 -8.96 6.51 -7.21
C SER A 454 -9.36 6.01 -5.81
N VAL A 455 -8.58 6.37 -4.79
CA VAL A 455 -8.90 6.12 -3.37
C VAL A 455 -10.18 6.86 -2.95
N ALA A 456 -10.37 8.11 -3.40
CA ALA A 456 -11.60 8.86 -3.16
C ALA A 456 -12.82 8.14 -3.77
N ALA A 457 -12.71 7.64 -5.00
CA ALA A 457 -13.78 6.87 -5.63
C ALA A 457 -14.13 5.60 -4.84
N ILE A 458 -13.13 4.86 -4.34
CA ILE A 458 -13.35 3.70 -3.46
C ILE A 458 -14.06 4.11 -2.17
N ALA A 459 -13.60 5.18 -1.51
CA ALA A 459 -14.18 5.69 -0.28
C ALA A 459 -15.65 6.12 -0.49
N LEU A 460 -15.95 6.82 -1.58
CA LEU A 460 -17.30 7.25 -1.95
C LEU A 460 -18.23 6.06 -2.20
N VAL A 461 -17.77 5.02 -2.90
CA VAL A 461 -18.56 3.80 -3.13
C VAL A 461 -18.88 3.09 -1.81
N ARG A 462 -17.91 2.98 -0.90
CA ARG A 462 -18.13 2.39 0.44
C ARG A 462 -19.06 3.27 1.29
N MET A 463 -18.89 4.59 1.27
CA MET A 463 -19.78 5.54 1.96
C MET A 463 -21.22 5.41 1.47
N HIS A 464 -21.44 5.30 0.16
CA HIS A 464 -22.76 5.05 -0.40
C HIS A 464 -23.35 3.72 0.11
N ALA A 465 -22.55 2.65 0.16
CA ALA A 465 -23.01 1.34 0.65
C ALA A 465 -23.45 1.34 2.12
N PHE A 466 -22.87 2.20 2.97
CA PHE A 466 -23.29 2.31 4.38
C PHE A 466 -24.43 3.32 4.61
N THR A 467 -24.52 4.36 3.79
CA THR A 467 -25.47 5.47 4.02
C THR A 467 -26.72 5.41 3.15
N GLY A 468 -26.62 4.82 1.95
CA GLY A 468 -27.64 4.92 0.91
C GLY A 468 -27.75 6.32 0.30
N ASP A 469 -26.83 7.24 0.61
CA ASP A 469 -26.84 8.59 0.06
C ASP A 469 -26.30 8.57 -1.37
N ASP A 470 -27.18 8.80 -2.35
CA ASP A 470 -26.85 8.83 -3.78
C ASP A 470 -25.85 9.92 -4.14
N ARG A 471 -25.67 10.95 -3.31
CA ARG A 471 -24.64 11.98 -3.54
C ARG A 471 -23.25 11.35 -3.61
N TYR A 472 -22.93 10.41 -2.72
CA TYR A 472 -21.62 9.75 -2.72
C TYR A 472 -21.41 8.94 -4.01
N ARG A 473 -22.43 8.20 -4.45
CA ARG A 473 -22.36 7.45 -5.70
C ARG A 473 -22.18 8.36 -6.92
N ALA A 474 -22.89 9.49 -6.96
CA ALA A 474 -22.75 10.49 -8.02
C ALA A 474 -21.34 11.11 -8.05
N PHE A 475 -20.74 11.40 -6.89
CA PHE A 475 -19.35 11.87 -6.82
C PHE A 475 -18.36 10.77 -7.24
N ALA A 476 -18.59 9.51 -6.88
CA ALA A 476 -17.74 8.40 -7.31
C ALA A 476 -17.73 8.28 -8.84
N GLN A 477 -18.91 8.34 -9.45
CA GLN A 477 -19.07 8.31 -10.90
C GLN A 477 -18.32 9.46 -11.57
N LYS A 478 -18.56 10.71 -11.13
CA LYS A 478 -17.87 11.89 -11.68
C LYS A 478 -16.35 11.82 -11.53
N THR A 479 -15.88 11.22 -10.43
CA THR A 479 -14.44 11.01 -10.19
C THR A 479 -13.87 10.00 -11.18
N LEU A 480 -14.58 8.90 -11.46
CA LEU A 480 -14.15 7.92 -12.46
C LEU A 480 -14.18 8.50 -13.88
N GLU A 481 -15.22 9.26 -14.22
CA GLU A 481 -15.37 9.94 -15.52
C GLU A 481 -14.28 10.98 -15.77
N ALA A 482 -13.75 11.63 -14.73
CA ALA A 482 -12.69 12.63 -14.85
C ALA A 482 -11.37 12.08 -15.42
N PHE A 483 -11.14 10.77 -15.33
CA PHE A 483 -9.91 10.11 -15.81
C PHE A 483 -10.17 9.00 -16.84
N ALA A 484 -11.43 8.74 -17.20
CA ALA A 484 -11.80 7.61 -18.07
C ALA A 484 -11.08 7.63 -19.44
N GLY A 485 -10.87 8.82 -20.01
CA GLY A 485 -10.17 8.99 -21.30
C GLY A 485 -8.65 8.74 -21.27
N ILE A 486 -8.03 8.70 -20.08
CA ILE A 486 -6.58 8.51 -19.92
C ILE A 486 -6.20 7.26 -19.13
N ALA A 487 -7.13 6.67 -18.36
CA ALA A 487 -6.82 5.60 -17.41
C ALA A 487 -6.13 4.38 -18.07
N SER A 488 -6.52 4.03 -19.29
CA SER A 488 -5.88 2.96 -20.06
C SER A 488 -4.43 3.28 -20.48
N GLN A 489 -4.08 4.56 -20.64
CA GLN A 489 -2.75 5.00 -21.06
C GLN A 489 -1.72 4.88 -19.92
N TYR A 490 -2.19 4.95 -18.68
CA TYR A 490 -1.37 4.77 -17.48
C TYR A 490 -1.09 3.30 -17.16
N GLY A 491 -1.86 2.35 -17.75
CA GLY A 491 -1.64 0.91 -17.57
C GLY A 491 -1.61 0.51 -16.09
N LEU A 492 -0.51 -0.12 -15.65
CA LEU A 492 -0.33 -0.53 -14.25
C LEU A 492 -0.29 0.65 -13.26
N PHE A 493 0.02 1.87 -13.72
CA PHE A 493 0.08 3.06 -12.87
C PHE A 493 -1.30 3.68 -12.62
N ALA A 494 -2.37 3.00 -13.04
CA ALA A 494 -3.75 3.34 -12.72
C ALA A 494 -4.50 2.12 -12.16
N ALA A 495 -3.81 1.13 -11.61
CA ALA A 495 -4.45 -0.08 -11.09
C ALA A 495 -5.44 0.20 -9.95
N THR A 496 -5.19 1.21 -9.11
CA THR A 496 -6.17 1.66 -8.09
C THR A 496 -7.45 2.19 -8.74
N TYR A 497 -7.36 2.83 -9.92
CA TYR A 497 -8.54 3.23 -10.69
C TYR A 497 -9.30 1.99 -11.17
N GLY A 498 -8.60 0.94 -11.60
CA GLY A 498 -9.22 -0.34 -11.97
C GLY A 498 -9.97 -0.98 -10.82
N LEU A 499 -9.40 -0.95 -9.61
CA LEU A 499 -10.06 -1.40 -8.39
C LEU A 499 -11.32 -0.57 -8.07
N ALA A 500 -11.22 0.76 -8.17
CA ALA A 500 -12.35 1.67 -7.98
C ALA A 500 -13.48 1.44 -9.01
N ALA A 501 -13.12 1.28 -10.28
CA ALA A 501 -14.01 0.99 -11.38
C ALA A 501 -14.74 -0.35 -11.17
N THR A 502 -14.00 -1.38 -10.76
CA THR A 502 -14.54 -2.70 -10.44
C THR A 502 -15.56 -2.62 -9.31
N LEU A 503 -15.23 -1.91 -8.23
CA LEU A 503 -16.11 -1.76 -7.07
C LEU A 503 -17.38 -0.95 -7.42
N PHE A 504 -17.24 0.09 -8.25
CA PHE A 504 -18.36 0.90 -8.72
C PHE A 504 -19.31 0.10 -9.63
N ALA A 505 -18.78 -0.75 -10.50
CA ALA A 505 -19.57 -1.53 -11.45
C ALA A 505 -20.34 -2.69 -10.79
N HIS A 506 -19.75 -3.34 -9.78
CA HIS A 506 -20.31 -4.57 -9.19
C HIS A 506 -20.91 -4.42 -7.79
N HIS A 507 -20.82 -3.22 -7.20
CA HIS A 507 -21.13 -2.92 -5.80
C HIS A 507 -20.26 -3.71 -4.79
N PRO A 508 -19.88 -3.11 -3.65
CA PRO A 508 -19.19 -3.85 -2.59
C PRO A 508 -20.08 -4.97 -2.02
N LEU A 509 -19.47 -6.12 -1.72
CA LEU A 509 -20.14 -7.14 -0.92
C LEU A 509 -20.22 -6.68 0.54
N GLN A 510 -21.40 -6.74 1.14
CA GLN A 510 -21.59 -6.48 2.55
C GLN A 510 -21.98 -7.76 3.28
N VAL A 511 -21.17 -8.16 4.26
CA VAL A 511 -21.36 -9.38 5.06
C VAL A 511 -21.75 -9.00 6.48
N VAL A 512 -22.90 -9.47 6.93
CA VAL A 512 -23.38 -9.28 8.31
C VAL A 512 -23.50 -10.63 8.99
N ILE A 513 -22.85 -10.77 10.15
CA ILE A 513 -22.99 -11.97 11.00
C ILE A 513 -23.74 -11.60 12.28
N THR A 514 -24.89 -12.22 12.49
CA THR A 514 -25.66 -12.12 13.73
C THR A 514 -25.28 -13.23 14.70
N GLY A 515 -25.57 -13.03 15.98
CA GLY A 515 -25.41 -14.05 17.02
C GLY A 515 -24.77 -13.48 18.30
N PRO A 516 -24.88 -14.18 19.44
CA PRO A 516 -24.23 -13.78 20.70
C PRO A 516 -22.71 -13.64 20.57
N VAL A 517 -22.09 -12.77 21.37
CA VAL A 517 -20.63 -12.47 21.34
C VAL A 517 -19.75 -13.74 21.41
N ASN A 518 -20.13 -14.69 22.26
CA ASN A 518 -19.35 -15.90 22.52
C ASN A 518 -19.92 -17.15 21.82
N ASP A 519 -20.68 -16.97 20.74
CA ASP A 519 -21.25 -18.09 19.98
C ASP A 519 -20.19 -18.71 19.04
N PRO A 520 -19.79 -19.99 19.24
CA PRO A 520 -18.82 -20.65 18.38
C PRO A 520 -19.28 -20.76 16.93
N ALA A 521 -20.59 -20.83 16.67
CA ALA A 521 -21.11 -20.89 15.31
C ALA A 521 -20.94 -19.53 14.59
N ALA A 522 -21.09 -18.42 15.31
CA ALA A 522 -20.84 -17.11 14.75
C ALA A 522 -19.33 -16.89 14.48
N GLN A 523 -18.46 -17.34 15.38
CA GLN A 523 -17.00 -17.30 15.18
C GLN A 523 -16.55 -18.14 13.97
N ALA A 524 -17.20 -19.29 13.73
CA ALA A 524 -16.94 -20.11 12.55
C ALA A 524 -17.35 -19.39 11.25
N LEU A 525 -18.50 -18.69 11.26
CA LEU A 525 -18.93 -17.86 10.15
C LEU A 525 -18.00 -16.65 9.93
N GLU A 526 -17.53 -16.00 11.00
CA GLU A 526 -16.55 -14.90 10.94
C GLU A 526 -15.26 -15.37 10.27
N THR A 527 -14.71 -16.47 10.75
CA THR A 527 -13.50 -17.08 10.18
C THR A 527 -13.68 -17.41 8.70
N ALA A 528 -14.83 -17.98 8.32
CA ALA A 528 -15.14 -18.27 6.92
C ALA A 528 -15.27 -17.00 6.06
N ALA A 529 -15.91 -15.95 6.59
CA ALA A 529 -16.04 -14.68 5.89
C ALA A 529 -14.68 -14.02 5.64
N HIS A 530 -13.80 -14.02 6.64
CA HIS A 530 -12.46 -13.43 6.54
C HIS A 530 -11.48 -14.26 5.72
N ARG A 531 -11.71 -15.57 5.54
CA ARG A 531 -10.86 -16.40 4.66
C ARG A 531 -10.97 -16.02 3.18
N VAL A 532 -12.12 -15.54 2.73
CA VAL A 532 -12.35 -15.23 1.31
C VAL A 532 -11.94 -13.79 1.00
N TYR A 533 -10.88 -13.59 0.22
CA TYR A 533 -10.54 -12.28 -0.32
C TYR A 533 -11.61 -11.78 -1.29
N ARG A 534 -12.00 -10.52 -1.15
CA ARG A 534 -12.81 -9.73 -2.10
C ARG A 534 -12.52 -8.25 -1.85
N PHE A 535 -12.09 -7.53 -2.88
CA PHE A 535 -11.76 -6.12 -2.74
C PHE A 535 -13.00 -5.30 -2.35
N GLY A 536 -12.86 -4.46 -1.32
CA GLY A 536 -13.95 -3.61 -0.83
C GLY A 536 -15.11 -4.34 -0.14
N LYS A 537 -14.97 -5.65 0.15
CA LYS A 537 -15.95 -6.40 0.95
C LYS A 537 -15.98 -5.85 2.37
N SER A 538 -17.13 -5.39 2.82
CA SER A 538 -17.32 -4.94 4.20
C SER A 538 -17.80 -6.07 5.10
N PHE A 539 -17.35 -6.08 6.35
CA PHE A 539 -17.74 -7.07 7.36
C PHE A 539 -18.31 -6.43 8.63
N LEU A 540 -19.49 -6.87 9.09
CA LEU A 540 -20.13 -6.36 10.31
C LEU A 540 -20.55 -7.51 11.23
N ARG A 541 -20.07 -7.48 12.48
CA ARG A 541 -20.46 -8.43 13.52
C ARG A 541 -21.53 -7.85 14.44
N VAL A 542 -22.78 -8.27 14.27
CA VAL A 542 -23.93 -7.73 15.01
C VAL A 542 -24.33 -8.65 16.16
N THR A 543 -24.45 -8.08 17.36
CA THR A 543 -24.93 -8.79 18.56
C THR A 543 -26.26 -8.19 19.04
N PRO A 544 -27.05 -8.92 19.86
CA PRO A 544 -28.29 -8.40 20.42
C PRO A 544 -28.15 -7.07 21.18
N GLU A 545 -26.95 -6.80 21.70
CA GLU A 545 -26.62 -5.61 22.49
C GLU A 545 -26.12 -4.43 21.64
N THR A 546 -26.00 -4.59 20.31
CA THR A 546 -25.49 -3.57 19.39
C THR A 546 -26.62 -2.61 18.98
N PRO A 547 -26.73 -1.37 19.51
CA PRO A 547 -27.99 -0.63 19.43
C PRO A 547 -28.15 0.25 18.18
N GLN A 548 -27.11 0.53 17.41
CA GLN A 548 -27.17 1.45 16.26
C GLN A 548 -26.17 1.04 15.18
N LEU A 549 -26.68 0.54 14.06
CA LEU A 549 -25.88 0.18 12.89
C LEU A 549 -26.18 1.16 11.75
N HIS A 550 -25.13 1.63 11.10
CA HIS A 550 -25.26 2.32 9.82
C HIS A 550 -25.43 1.24 8.75
N LEU A 551 -26.69 1.02 8.37
CA LEU A 551 -27.07 0.10 7.31
C LEU A 551 -27.91 0.86 6.29
N ALA A 552 -27.69 0.53 5.03
CA ALA A 552 -28.47 1.04 3.91
C ALA A 552 -29.04 -0.11 3.07
N GLY A 553 -29.95 0.23 2.18
CA GLY A 553 -30.53 -0.68 1.19
C GLY A 553 -31.08 -1.97 1.81
N ALA A 554 -30.87 -3.07 1.10
CA ALA A 554 -31.41 -4.38 1.44
C ALA A 554 -30.96 -4.92 2.81
N LEU A 555 -29.77 -4.54 3.31
CA LEU A 555 -29.33 -4.95 4.65
C LEU A 555 -30.18 -4.33 5.76
N LYS A 556 -30.55 -3.05 5.62
CA LYS A 556 -31.41 -2.35 6.57
C LYS A 556 -32.80 -3.00 6.66
N GLU A 557 -33.31 -3.51 5.55
CA GLU A 557 -34.61 -4.18 5.48
C GLU A 557 -34.53 -5.64 5.95
N THR A 558 -33.45 -6.34 5.64
CA THR A 558 -33.31 -7.78 5.94
C THR A 558 -33.03 -8.05 7.42
N LEU A 559 -32.13 -7.27 8.04
CA LEU A 559 -31.59 -7.57 9.37
C LEU A 559 -32.67 -7.64 10.48
N PRO A 560 -33.68 -6.74 10.53
CA PRO A 560 -34.74 -6.80 11.55
C PRO A 560 -35.58 -8.07 11.53
N HIS A 561 -35.59 -8.80 10.41
CA HIS A 561 -36.36 -10.04 10.25
C HIS A 561 -35.57 -11.29 10.63
N LEU A 562 -34.28 -11.16 10.96
CA LEU A 562 -33.46 -12.29 11.38
C LEU A 562 -33.60 -12.58 12.87
N PRO A 563 -33.54 -13.86 13.29
CA PRO A 563 -33.51 -14.22 14.70
C PRO A 563 -32.20 -13.75 15.35
N ALA A 564 -32.27 -12.65 16.13
CA ALA A 564 -31.11 -12.01 16.76
C ALA A 564 -30.23 -12.93 17.64
N LYS A 565 -30.80 -14.05 18.14
CA LYS A 565 -30.11 -15.01 19.01
C LYS A 565 -29.46 -16.19 18.26
N LYS A 566 -29.58 -16.27 16.94
CA LYS A 566 -29.01 -17.34 16.13
C LYS A 566 -27.81 -16.83 15.33
N ALA A 567 -26.75 -17.63 15.28
CA ALA A 567 -25.64 -17.43 14.34
C ALA A 567 -26.14 -17.56 12.90
N LEU A 568 -26.14 -16.45 12.17
CA LEU A 568 -26.49 -16.39 10.75
C LEU A 568 -25.58 -15.37 10.05
N ALA A 569 -25.16 -15.70 8.84
CA ALA A 569 -24.50 -14.80 7.93
C ALA A 569 -25.47 -14.36 6.82
N VAL A 570 -25.46 -13.07 6.51
CA VAL A 570 -26.15 -12.47 5.37
C VAL A 570 -25.11 -11.79 4.50
N VAL A 571 -25.17 -12.08 3.20
CA VAL A 571 -24.35 -11.42 2.19
C VAL A 571 -25.27 -10.61 1.30
N CYS A 572 -24.90 -9.36 1.03
CA CYS A 572 -25.63 -8.49 0.11
C CYS A 572 -24.67 -7.80 -0.85
N SER A 573 -25.20 -7.44 -2.02
CA SER A 573 -24.54 -6.62 -3.04
C SER A 573 -25.58 -5.63 -3.57
N GLY A 574 -25.35 -4.34 -3.35
CA GLY A 574 -26.30 -3.29 -3.69
C GLY A 574 -27.67 -3.49 -3.00
N GLN A 575 -28.73 -3.66 -3.79
CA GLN A 575 -30.10 -3.84 -3.31
C GLN A 575 -30.54 -5.32 -3.20
N THR A 576 -29.60 -6.26 -3.34
CA THR A 576 -29.89 -7.69 -3.36
C THR A 576 -29.14 -8.40 -2.24
N CYS A 577 -29.82 -9.30 -1.53
CA CYS A 577 -29.22 -10.17 -0.52
C CYS A 577 -29.45 -11.64 -0.87
N TRP A 578 -28.46 -12.48 -0.58
CA TRP A 578 -28.61 -13.93 -0.64
C TRP A 578 -29.37 -14.46 0.60
N PRO A 579 -29.99 -15.65 0.51
CA PRO A 579 -30.62 -16.29 1.67
C PRO A 579 -29.64 -16.40 2.84
N PRO A 580 -30.05 -16.04 4.09
CA PRO A 580 -29.20 -16.18 5.26
C PRO A 580 -28.74 -17.62 5.46
N THR A 581 -27.48 -17.82 5.86
CA THR A 581 -26.90 -19.14 6.11
C THR A 581 -26.30 -19.25 7.50
N SER A 582 -26.39 -20.44 8.10
CA SER A 582 -25.62 -20.80 9.30
C SER A 582 -24.46 -21.75 8.98
N ASP A 583 -24.19 -22.02 7.70
CA ASP A 583 -23.14 -22.93 7.24
C ASP A 583 -21.92 -22.13 6.71
N PRO A 584 -20.75 -22.24 7.37
CA PRO A 584 -19.52 -21.61 6.92
C PRO A 584 -19.11 -21.99 5.49
N ALA A 585 -19.34 -23.23 5.05
CA ALA A 585 -18.97 -23.65 3.70
C ALA A 585 -19.85 -22.99 2.63
N GLN A 586 -21.15 -22.87 2.93
CA GLN A 586 -22.07 -22.12 2.06
C GLN A 586 -21.70 -20.64 2.00
N LEU A 587 -21.32 -20.03 3.13
CA LEU A 587 -20.86 -18.64 3.16
C LEU A 587 -19.63 -18.42 2.28
N VAL A 588 -18.62 -19.29 2.36
CA VAL A 588 -17.43 -19.23 1.47
C VAL A 588 -17.86 -19.27 0.01
N SER A 589 -18.70 -20.23 -0.37
CA SER A 589 -19.18 -20.37 -1.74
C SER A 589 -19.93 -19.12 -2.25
N LEU A 590 -20.74 -18.48 -1.40
CA LEU A 590 -21.44 -17.23 -1.73
C LEU A 590 -20.45 -16.08 -1.97
N LEU A 591 -19.40 -15.96 -1.17
CA LEU A 591 -18.41 -14.88 -1.31
C LEU A 591 -17.51 -15.07 -2.53
N GLU A 592 -17.19 -16.32 -2.87
CA GLU A 592 -16.39 -16.68 -4.04
C GLU A 592 -17.15 -16.53 -5.36
N ASN A 593 -18.46 -16.81 -5.39
CA ASN A 593 -19.24 -16.90 -6.63
C ASN A 593 -20.33 -15.82 -6.78
N GLY A 594 -20.65 -15.08 -5.73
CA GLY A 594 -21.84 -14.22 -5.64
C GLY A 594 -21.93 -13.12 -6.71
N VAL A 595 -20.81 -12.64 -7.27
CA VAL A 595 -20.87 -11.60 -8.32
C VAL A 595 -21.21 -12.17 -9.70
N ALA A 596 -20.91 -13.44 -9.98
CA ALA A 596 -21.22 -14.07 -11.26
C ALA A 596 -22.75 -14.24 -11.50
N GLY A 597 -23.56 -14.23 -10.43
CA GLY A 597 -25.02 -14.44 -10.54
C GLY A 597 -25.87 -13.16 -10.59
N ALA A 598 -25.33 -12.01 -10.19
CA ALA A 598 -26.10 -10.75 -10.10
C ALA A 598 -26.09 -9.94 -11.40
N ALA A 599 -25.16 -10.20 -12.33
CA ALA A 599 -25.08 -9.53 -13.63
C ALA A 599 -26.07 -10.09 -14.68
N THR A 600 -26.81 -11.15 -14.35
CA THR A 600 -27.72 -11.86 -15.26
C THR A 600 -29.20 -11.84 -14.84
N SER A 601 -29.60 -10.95 -13.94
CA SER A 601 -31.02 -10.78 -13.56
C SER A 601 -31.51 -9.35 -13.79
#